data_AF-A0A1G2E8E3-F1
#
_entry.id   AF-A0A1G2E8E3-F1
#
_cell.length_a   1.000
_cell.length_b   1.000
_cell.length_c   1.000
_cell.angle_alpha   90.00
_cell.angle_beta   90.00
_cell.angle_gamma   90.00
#
_symmetry.space_group_name_H-M   'P 1'
#
loop_
_entity.id
_entity.type
_entity.pdbx_description
1 polymer ?
#
loop_
_entity_poly.entity_id
_entity_poly.type
_entity_poly.pdbx_seq_one_letter_code
_entity_poly.pdbx_strand_id
1 'polypeptide(L)'
;MRQLDPKITASRHLDSFAYSLVTDVGQQKHEEEHLILKALGFKINPNNKFCKDMNEVQKFRDNWEKDREKLDYEIDGVVVIVNDNETFKRLGVVGKAPRGAIAYKFSPKEAETIIEDIIVQVGRTGVLTPVAVLRPVQIGGTTVSRATLHNLDEIRRLGVKKGDTVVVGRAGDVIPDIKKVIKDLRAGKEKEFHMPSRCPVCGETIKKVAGQVAFKCVNKNCPAIKREAIYHFVSRKAFDIDGVGPKIIDQLMDAGLIRDAADLFSLKKDDLLNLERFADKSAQNAVEAIQSKKKVALDKFIYSLGIDHVGEETAFALAKKFKTLEKISETTLEELSNVPDIGPVVAKSIADWFQKPYNQKLIEKFKKAGITTEKEKQAKGADKLAGKTFVLTGTLKTLSRDEAKEKIRELGGDISSTISQNTDFVVAGEKPGSKYDEAKRLKIKILAEEEFLKML
;
A
#
# COMPACT_ATOMS: atom_id res chain seq x y z
N MET A 1 2.55 -18.25 16.49
CA MET A 1 2.30 -16.85 16.89
C MET A 1 0.83 -16.48 16.77
N ARG A 2 0.28 -16.23 15.57
CA ARG A 2 -1.12 -15.79 15.41
C ARG A 2 -2.09 -16.96 15.23
N GLN A 3 -2.13 -17.86 16.19
CA GLN A 3 -3.07 -18.99 16.23
C GLN A 3 -4.01 -18.78 17.41
N LEU A 4 -5.31 -19.00 17.21
CA LEU A 4 -6.28 -18.96 18.31
C LEU A 4 -6.03 -20.10 19.30
N ASP A 5 -5.72 -21.30 18.77
CA ASP A 5 -5.31 -22.43 19.59
C ASP A 5 -3.77 -22.41 19.79
N PRO A 6 -3.28 -22.21 21.03
CA PRO A 6 -1.85 -22.24 21.31
C PRO A 6 -1.20 -23.61 21.06
N LYS A 7 -1.96 -24.72 21.08
CA LYS A 7 -1.43 -26.07 20.77
C LYS A 7 -0.89 -26.16 19.35
N ILE A 8 -1.51 -25.45 18.40
CA ILE A 8 -1.02 -25.38 17.02
C ILE A 8 0.33 -24.66 16.99
N THR A 9 0.52 -23.62 17.80
CA THR A 9 1.82 -22.94 17.90
C THR A 9 2.85 -23.87 18.56
N ALA A 10 2.47 -24.60 19.61
CA ALA A 10 3.33 -25.56 20.30
C ALA A 10 3.75 -26.74 19.40
N SER A 11 2.93 -27.11 18.41
CA SER A 11 3.27 -28.15 17.43
C SER A 11 4.24 -27.68 16.33
N ARG A 12 4.64 -26.40 16.33
CA ARG A 12 5.64 -25.87 15.39
C ARG A 12 6.99 -25.78 16.09
N HIS A 13 8.06 -26.07 15.37
CA HIS A 13 9.44 -25.90 15.84
C HIS A 13 9.86 -24.42 15.80
N LEU A 14 9.11 -23.55 16.50
CA LEU A 14 9.46 -22.14 16.62
C LEU A 14 10.61 -21.96 17.61
N ASP A 15 11.50 -21.04 17.29
CA ASP A 15 12.56 -20.58 18.18
C ASP A 15 12.68 -19.05 18.14
N SER A 16 13.52 -18.48 19.01
CA SER A 16 13.69 -17.02 19.15
C SER A 16 15.11 -16.66 19.57
N PHE A 17 15.58 -15.50 19.10
CA PHE A 17 16.79 -14.84 19.61
C PHE A 17 16.43 -13.46 20.19
N ALA A 18 16.83 -13.22 21.43
CA ALA A 18 16.79 -11.90 22.04
C ALA A 18 18.05 -11.10 21.65
N TYR A 19 17.87 -9.82 21.33
CA TYR A 19 18.96 -8.98 20.82
C TYR A 19 19.10 -7.62 21.52
N SER A 20 18.17 -7.23 22.39
CA SER A 20 18.30 -5.96 23.13
C SER A 20 17.52 -6.00 24.43
N LEU A 21 17.94 -5.18 25.40
CA LEU A 21 17.31 -4.99 26.68
C LEU A 21 16.75 -3.55 26.78
N VAL A 22 15.45 -3.41 27.04
CA VAL A 22 14.81 -2.10 27.20
C VAL A 22 15.12 -1.47 28.56
N THR A 23 15.30 -2.29 29.58
CA THR A 23 15.59 -1.86 30.95
C THR A 23 17.08 -1.62 31.14
N ASP A 24 17.42 -0.51 31.81
CA ASP A 24 18.78 -0.26 32.26
C ASP A 24 19.07 -1.06 33.53
N VAL A 25 20.05 -1.96 33.46
CA VAL A 25 20.56 -2.75 34.58
C VAL A 25 22.06 -2.49 34.80
N GLY A 26 22.57 -1.35 34.31
CA GLY A 26 23.96 -0.93 34.46
C GLY A 26 24.85 -1.18 33.24
N GLN A 27 24.29 -1.64 32.12
CA GLN A 27 25.05 -1.91 30.89
C GLN A 27 25.44 -0.62 30.16
N GLN A 28 26.72 -0.49 29.84
CA GLN A 28 27.28 0.63 29.09
C GLN A 28 27.44 0.32 27.60
N LYS A 29 27.55 -0.96 27.26
CA LYS A 29 27.72 -1.40 25.88
C LYS A 29 26.59 -2.31 25.41
N HIS A 30 26.33 -2.32 24.12
CA HIS A 30 25.31 -3.17 23.52
C HIS A 30 25.69 -4.67 23.62
N GLU A 31 26.98 -5.00 23.48
CA GLU A 31 27.45 -6.38 23.68
C GLU A 31 27.18 -6.92 25.09
N GLU A 32 27.16 -6.04 26.10
CA GLU A 32 26.84 -6.40 27.48
C GLU A 32 25.35 -6.77 27.62
N GLU A 33 24.45 -6.17 26.82
CA GLU A 33 23.03 -6.57 26.79
C GLU A 33 22.89 -8.05 26.41
N HIS A 34 23.66 -8.52 25.43
CA HIS A 34 23.63 -9.94 25.04
C HIS A 34 24.13 -10.86 26.16
N LEU A 35 25.18 -10.45 26.89
CA LEU A 35 25.70 -11.22 28.02
C LEU A 35 24.68 -11.29 29.16
N ILE A 36 24.03 -10.18 29.47
CA ILE A 36 22.98 -10.09 30.49
C ILE A 36 21.77 -10.93 30.08
N LEU A 37 21.28 -10.80 28.84
CA LEU A 37 20.15 -11.59 28.33
C LEU A 37 20.44 -13.09 28.44
N LYS A 38 21.67 -13.51 28.08
CA LYS A 38 22.10 -14.91 28.25
C LYS A 38 22.12 -15.33 29.71
N ALA A 39 22.62 -14.49 30.62
CA ALA A 39 22.62 -14.76 32.06
C ALA A 39 21.21 -14.87 32.64
N LEU A 40 20.24 -14.13 32.09
CA LEU A 40 18.82 -14.19 32.45
C LEU A 40 18.08 -15.40 31.81
N GLY A 41 18.76 -16.23 31.03
CA GLY A 41 18.18 -17.43 30.41
C GLY A 41 17.54 -17.22 29.04
N PHE A 42 17.66 -16.03 28.44
CA PHE A 42 17.22 -15.80 27.06
C PHE A 42 18.22 -16.39 26.06
N LYS A 43 17.71 -16.92 24.95
CA LYS A 43 18.55 -17.35 23.82
C LYS A 43 19.08 -16.13 23.09
N ILE A 44 20.40 -16.04 22.93
CA ILE A 44 21.07 -15.04 22.08
C ILE A 44 21.62 -15.70 20.82
N ASN A 45 21.80 -14.92 19.76
CA ASN A 45 22.43 -15.44 18.56
C ASN A 45 23.92 -15.70 18.83
N PRO A 46 24.40 -16.96 18.68
CA PRO A 46 25.79 -17.31 19.00
C PRO A 46 26.81 -16.68 18.02
N ASN A 47 26.32 -16.18 16.89
CA ASN A 47 27.15 -15.61 15.84
C ASN A 47 27.41 -14.10 16.00
N ASN A 48 26.90 -13.47 17.05
CA ASN A 48 27.15 -12.05 17.33
C ASN A 48 28.65 -11.79 17.51
N LYS A 49 29.13 -10.65 17.00
CA LYS A 49 30.55 -10.30 17.04
C LYS A 49 30.75 -8.80 17.24
N PHE A 50 31.60 -8.42 18.20
CA PHE A 50 32.12 -7.07 18.30
C PHE A 50 33.13 -6.81 17.16
N CYS A 51 32.93 -5.71 16.44
CA CYS A 51 33.80 -5.25 15.37
C CYS A 51 34.34 -3.87 15.72
N LYS A 52 35.66 -3.70 15.69
CA LYS A 52 36.31 -2.43 16.11
C LYS A 52 36.22 -1.32 15.07
N ASP A 53 35.98 -1.69 13.81
CA ASP A 53 35.95 -0.78 12.66
C ASP A 53 35.05 -1.30 11.53
N MET A 54 34.82 -0.47 10.52
CA MET A 54 33.96 -0.80 9.38
C MET A 54 34.53 -1.89 8.48
N ASN A 55 35.85 -2.12 8.46
CA ASN A 55 36.44 -3.21 7.68
C ASN A 55 36.08 -4.57 8.31
N GLU A 56 36.09 -4.67 9.63
CA GLU A 56 35.64 -5.86 10.35
C GLU A 56 34.14 -6.09 10.17
N VAL A 57 33.32 -5.03 10.20
CA VAL A 57 31.89 -5.11 9.89
C VAL A 57 31.64 -5.65 8.48
N GLN A 58 32.34 -5.12 7.48
CA GLN A 58 32.21 -5.57 6.09
C GLN A 58 32.63 -7.03 5.94
N LYS A 59 33.77 -7.43 6.51
CA LYS A 59 34.21 -8.84 6.50
C LYS A 59 33.19 -9.76 7.15
N PHE A 60 32.59 -9.35 8.27
CA PHE A 60 31.56 -10.13 8.95
C PHE A 60 30.29 -10.29 8.08
N ARG A 61 29.82 -9.19 7.47
CA ARG A 61 28.68 -9.20 6.55
C ARG A 61 28.95 -10.09 5.33
N ASP A 62 30.12 -9.97 4.71
CA ASP A 62 30.46 -10.73 3.49
C ASP A 62 30.66 -12.22 3.78
N ASN A 63 31.17 -12.56 4.97
CA ASN A 63 31.25 -13.94 5.43
C ASN A 63 29.84 -14.55 5.55
N TRP A 64 28.92 -13.84 6.20
CA TRP A 64 27.55 -14.32 6.36
C TRP A 64 26.73 -14.29 5.08
N GLU A 65 27.01 -13.42 4.10
CA GLU A 65 26.35 -13.51 2.79
C GLU A 65 26.69 -14.82 2.08
N LYS A 66 27.95 -15.26 2.15
CA LYS A 66 28.42 -16.53 1.56
C LYS A 66 27.92 -17.74 2.33
N ASP A 67 27.95 -17.66 3.66
CA ASP A 67 27.66 -18.78 4.55
C ASP A 67 26.21 -18.83 5.06
N ARG A 68 25.31 -17.96 4.56
CA ARG A 68 23.92 -17.88 5.02
C ARG A 68 23.16 -19.22 4.96
N GLU A 69 23.54 -20.12 4.06
CA GLU A 69 22.91 -21.44 3.89
C GLU A 69 23.41 -22.49 4.89
N LYS A 70 24.49 -22.19 5.63
CA LYS A 70 25.00 -23.06 6.71
C LYS A 70 24.24 -22.86 8.02
N LEU A 71 23.37 -21.86 8.12
CA LEU A 71 22.56 -21.59 9.29
C LEU A 71 21.27 -22.41 9.25
N ASP A 72 20.81 -22.85 10.41
CA ASP A 72 19.53 -23.56 10.56
C ASP A 72 18.29 -22.63 10.40
N TYR A 73 18.52 -21.38 9.99
CA TYR A 73 17.51 -20.34 9.81
C TYR A 73 17.90 -19.38 8.68
N GLU A 74 16.91 -18.77 8.03
CA GLU A 74 17.16 -17.78 6.98
C GLU A 74 17.56 -16.42 7.57
N ILE A 75 18.47 -15.73 6.87
CA ILE A 75 18.86 -14.35 7.15
C ILE A 75 18.85 -13.54 5.85
N ASP A 76 18.54 -12.24 5.96
CA ASP A 76 18.48 -11.29 4.83
C ASP A 76 19.54 -10.17 4.93
N GLY A 77 20.43 -10.27 5.92
CA GLY A 77 21.53 -9.34 6.16
C GLY A 77 22.12 -9.52 7.55
N VAL A 78 22.94 -8.55 7.95
CA VAL A 78 23.39 -8.38 9.34
C VAL A 78 22.90 -7.05 9.89
N VAL A 79 22.73 -6.93 11.20
CA VAL A 79 22.44 -5.66 11.85
C VAL A 79 23.73 -5.12 12.45
N VAL A 80 24.08 -3.89 12.09
CA VAL A 80 25.26 -3.18 12.62
C VAL A 80 24.77 -2.17 13.63
N ILE A 81 25.28 -2.20 14.86
CA ILE A 81 24.84 -1.36 15.98
C ILE A 81 26.07 -0.70 16.59
N VAL A 82 25.99 0.60 16.89
CA VAL A 82 27.00 1.32 17.68
C VAL A 82 27.04 0.71 19.07
N ASN A 83 28.20 0.16 19.46
CA ASN A 83 28.33 -0.62 20.68
C ASN A 83 28.24 0.24 21.95
N ASP A 84 28.62 1.51 21.91
CA ASP A 84 28.53 2.41 23.08
C ASP A 84 27.10 2.94 23.25
N ASN A 85 26.46 2.61 24.38
CA ASN A 85 25.03 2.92 24.59
C ASN A 85 24.77 4.41 24.73
N GLU A 86 25.70 5.18 25.31
CA GLU A 86 25.57 6.64 25.42
C GLU A 86 25.61 7.29 24.02
N THR A 87 26.57 6.89 23.19
CA THR A 87 26.68 7.32 21.80
C THR A 87 25.45 6.91 21.00
N PHE A 88 24.98 5.66 21.14
CA PHE A 88 23.77 5.19 20.48
C PHE A 88 22.54 6.04 20.85
N LYS A 89 22.35 6.34 22.15
CA LYS A 89 21.30 7.24 22.64
C LYS A 89 21.43 8.65 22.05
N ARG A 90 22.64 9.22 22.03
CA ARG A 90 22.93 10.55 21.48
C ARG A 90 22.69 10.65 19.97
N LEU A 91 22.95 9.58 19.23
CA LEU A 91 22.67 9.52 17.80
C LEU A 91 21.18 9.64 17.53
N GLY A 92 20.33 9.15 18.44
CA GLY A 92 18.88 9.24 18.35
C GLY A 92 18.30 8.35 17.26
N VAL A 93 17.11 8.69 16.78
CA VAL A 93 16.36 7.89 15.79
C VAL A 93 16.11 8.75 14.55
N VAL A 94 16.03 8.18 13.35
CA VAL A 94 15.55 8.83 12.10
C VAL A 94 14.45 7.95 11.50
N GLY A 95 13.48 8.51 10.77
CA GLY A 95 12.31 7.79 10.22
C GLY A 95 11.73 6.72 11.10
N LYS A 96 12.02 5.40 10.97
CA LYS A 96 11.67 4.20 11.79
C LYS A 96 12.84 3.54 12.50
N ALA A 97 14.05 3.99 12.22
CA ALA A 97 15.27 3.29 12.57
C ALA A 97 16.16 4.13 13.51
N PRO A 98 16.75 3.51 14.55
CA PRO A 98 17.81 4.16 15.31
C PRO A 98 18.95 4.59 14.38
N ARG A 99 19.48 5.82 14.55
CA ARG A 99 20.62 6.30 13.74
C ARG A 99 21.91 5.56 14.05
N GLY A 100 22.02 5.02 15.27
CA GLY A 100 23.12 4.17 15.70
C GLY A 100 23.01 2.72 15.25
N ALA A 101 22.01 2.33 14.44
CA ALA A 101 21.99 1.01 13.85
C ALA A 101 21.46 0.96 12.43
N ILE A 102 21.90 -0.04 11.67
CA ILE A 102 21.48 -0.25 10.29
C ILE A 102 21.38 -1.75 9.99
N ALA A 103 20.31 -2.13 9.30
CA ALA A 103 20.23 -3.44 8.67
C ALA A 103 21.07 -3.41 7.38
N TYR A 104 22.26 -3.99 7.44
CA TYR A 104 23.15 -4.15 6.30
C TYR A 104 22.72 -5.39 5.51
N LYS A 105 21.72 -5.20 4.64
CA LYS A 105 21.08 -6.26 3.85
C LYS A 105 22.04 -6.93 2.86
N PHE A 106 21.77 -8.20 2.55
CA PHE A 106 22.38 -8.89 1.43
C PHE A 106 21.82 -8.38 0.11
N SER A 107 22.48 -8.74 -0.99
CA SER A 107 21.87 -8.53 -2.31
C SER A 107 20.53 -9.29 -2.36
N PRO A 108 19.42 -8.66 -2.81
CA PRO A 108 18.13 -9.32 -2.89
C PRO A 108 18.28 -10.64 -3.63
N LYS A 109 17.59 -11.70 -3.16
CA LYS A 109 17.58 -12.95 -3.90
C LYS A 109 16.91 -12.65 -5.25
N GLU A 110 17.68 -12.82 -6.31
CA GLU A 110 17.17 -12.86 -7.68
C GLU A 110 17.11 -14.32 -8.08
N ALA A 111 16.19 -14.65 -8.99
CA ALA A 111 16.16 -15.97 -9.57
C ALA A 111 15.95 -15.88 -11.08
N GLU A 112 16.53 -16.84 -11.78
CA GLU A 112 16.31 -17.03 -13.19
C GLU A 112 15.06 -17.89 -13.40
N THR A 113 14.19 -17.45 -14.29
CA THR A 113 13.01 -18.22 -14.70
C THR A 113 12.61 -17.87 -16.12
N ILE A 114 11.61 -18.55 -16.66
CA ILE A 114 11.11 -18.35 -18.01
C ILE A 114 9.77 -17.61 -17.98
N ILE A 115 9.61 -16.63 -18.87
CA ILE A 115 8.32 -16.01 -19.15
C ILE A 115 7.51 -16.98 -20.02
N GLU A 116 6.56 -17.68 -19.40
CA GLU A 116 5.67 -18.60 -20.10
C GLU A 116 4.60 -17.87 -20.88
N ASP A 117 4.12 -16.73 -20.36
CA ASP A 117 3.16 -15.87 -21.07
C ASP A 117 3.25 -14.42 -20.61
N ILE A 118 2.67 -13.51 -21.40
CA ILE A 118 2.48 -12.11 -21.00
C ILE A 118 1.00 -11.79 -21.16
N ILE A 119 0.31 -11.68 -20.03
CA ILE A 119 -1.11 -11.36 -19.98
C ILE A 119 -1.32 -9.87 -19.73
N VAL A 120 -2.50 -9.38 -20.06
CA VAL A 120 -2.88 -7.98 -19.82
C VAL A 120 -3.99 -7.90 -18.80
N GLN A 121 -3.72 -7.24 -17.69
CA GLN A 121 -4.71 -6.93 -16.67
C GLN A 121 -5.35 -5.57 -16.96
N VAL A 122 -6.67 -5.47 -16.73
CA VAL A 122 -7.43 -4.22 -16.85
C VAL A 122 -7.71 -3.71 -15.46
N GLY A 123 -7.03 -2.63 -15.06
CA GLY A 123 -7.22 -2.03 -13.74
C GLY A 123 -8.50 -1.19 -13.63
N ARG A 124 -8.77 -0.69 -12.41
CA ARG A 124 -9.95 0.14 -12.06
C ARG A 124 -10.24 1.29 -13.01
N THR A 125 -9.23 2.02 -13.47
CA THR A 125 -9.42 3.18 -14.36
C THR A 125 -9.41 2.80 -15.85
N GLY A 126 -9.48 1.49 -16.12
CA GLY A 126 -9.40 0.90 -17.45
C GLY A 126 -7.97 0.78 -17.99
N VAL A 127 -6.93 1.08 -17.21
CA VAL A 127 -5.52 0.96 -17.64
C VAL A 127 -5.19 -0.51 -17.91
N LEU A 128 -4.56 -0.77 -19.05
CA LEU A 128 -4.03 -2.07 -19.43
C LEU A 128 -2.58 -2.20 -18.94
N THR A 129 -2.35 -3.10 -17.99
CA THR A 129 -1.03 -3.38 -17.41
C THR A 129 -0.55 -4.76 -17.85
N PRO A 130 0.61 -4.87 -18.52
CA PRO A 130 1.18 -6.16 -18.86
C PRO A 130 1.81 -6.83 -17.63
N VAL A 131 1.58 -8.13 -17.50
CA VAL A 131 2.08 -8.96 -16.40
C VAL A 131 2.72 -10.22 -16.99
N ALA A 132 3.96 -10.49 -16.60
CA ALA A 132 4.65 -11.72 -16.96
C ALA A 132 4.09 -12.87 -16.12
N VAL A 133 3.64 -13.93 -16.79
CA VAL A 133 3.38 -15.24 -16.19
C VAL A 133 4.68 -16.02 -16.26
N LEU A 134 5.21 -16.37 -15.10
CA LEU A 134 6.51 -16.99 -14.95
C LEU A 134 6.35 -18.46 -14.64
N ARG A 135 7.28 -19.27 -15.14
CA ARG A 135 7.50 -20.60 -14.58
C ARG A 135 7.77 -20.43 -13.07
N PRO A 136 7.04 -21.12 -12.19
CA PRO A 136 7.17 -20.92 -10.75
C PRO A 136 8.62 -21.06 -10.28
N VAL A 137 9.12 -20.04 -9.58
CA VAL A 137 10.50 -19.99 -9.09
C VAL A 137 10.54 -19.53 -7.63
N GLN A 138 11.45 -20.08 -6.83
CA GLN A 138 11.63 -19.70 -5.43
C GLN A 138 12.51 -18.45 -5.32
N ILE A 139 12.01 -17.42 -4.64
CA ILE A 139 12.74 -16.18 -4.37
C ILE A 139 12.48 -15.79 -2.91
N GLY A 140 13.52 -15.87 -2.07
CA GLY A 140 13.39 -15.48 -0.66
C GLY A 140 12.30 -16.26 0.08
N GLY A 141 12.30 -17.59 -0.05
CA GLY A 141 11.35 -18.48 0.63
C GLY A 141 9.92 -18.43 0.09
N THR A 142 9.66 -17.66 -0.97
CA THR A 142 8.33 -17.55 -1.60
C THR A 142 8.35 -17.97 -3.06
N THR A 143 7.31 -18.68 -3.50
CA THR A 143 7.13 -19.02 -4.91
C THR A 143 6.57 -17.83 -5.66
N VAL A 144 7.31 -17.35 -6.65
CA VAL A 144 6.89 -16.28 -7.57
C VAL A 144 6.50 -16.92 -8.90
N SER A 145 5.26 -16.65 -9.33
CA SER A 145 4.72 -17.09 -10.63
C SER A 145 4.21 -15.94 -11.50
N ARG A 146 4.23 -14.70 -10.98
CA ARG A 146 3.83 -13.50 -11.69
C ARG A 146 4.74 -12.34 -11.32
N ALA A 147 5.07 -11.51 -12.30
CA ALA A 147 5.82 -10.28 -12.10
C ALA A 147 5.26 -9.15 -12.97
N THR A 148 5.28 -7.93 -12.44
CA THR A 148 4.86 -6.76 -13.21
C THR A 148 5.88 -6.43 -14.30
N LEU A 149 5.39 -6.04 -15.48
CA LEU A 149 6.20 -5.43 -16.54
C LEU A 149 5.96 -3.92 -16.62
N HIS A 150 5.23 -3.34 -15.65
CA HIS A 150 4.84 -1.93 -15.54
C HIS A 150 4.00 -1.37 -16.71
N ASN A 151 4.57 -1.29 -17.90
CA ASN A 151 3.94 -0.74 -19.11
C ASN A 151 4.70 -1.20 -20.38
N LEU A 152 4.21 -0.78 -21.56
CA LEU A 152 4.81 -1.20 -22.83
C LEU A 152 6.21 -0.61 -23.08
N ASP A 153 6.51 0.57 -22.54
CA ASP A 153 7.83 1.18 -22.71
C ASP A 153 8.88 0.45 -21.88
N GLU A 154 8.51 -0.07 -20.72
CA GLU A 154 9.38 -0.93 -19.91
C GLU A 154 9.66 -2.28 -20.59
N ILE A 155 8.65 -2.90 -21.21
CA ILE A 155 8.85 -4.10 -22.05
C ILE A 155 9.86 -3.83 -23.16
N ARG A 156 9.75 -2.67 -23.84
CA ARG A 156 10.69 -2.27 -24.90
C ARG A 156 12.09 -1.99 -24.36
N ARG A 157 12.19 -1.30 -23.22
CA ARG A 157 13.46 -0.98 -22.55
C ARG A 157 14.24 -2.24 -22.17
N LEU A 158 13.55 -3.21 -21.57
CA LEU A 158 14.13 -4.50 -21.20
C LEU A 158 14.30 -5.42 -22.42
N GLY A 159 13.51 -5.20 -23.48
CA GLY A 159 13.46 -6.03 -24.67
C GLY A 159 12.82 -7.39 -24.41
N VAL A 160 11.83 -7.45 -23.51
CA VAL A 160 11.16 -8.68 -23.07
C VAL A 160 10.31 -9.31 -24.19
N LYS A 161 10.44 -10.62 -24.35
CA LYS A 161 9.65 -11.47 -25.24
C LYS A 161 9.04 -12.64 -24.46
N LYS A 162 7.91 -13.16 -24.93
CA LYS A 162 7.34 -14.41 -24.42
C LYS A 162 8.28 -15.56 -24.76
N GLY A 163 8.64 -16.37 -23.76
CA GLY A 163 9.64 -17.44 -23.86
C GLY A 163 11.03 -17.05 -23.38
N ASP A 164 11.29 -15.77 -23.10
CA ASP A 164 12.61 -15.34 -22.59
C ASP A 164 12.92 -15.96 -21.22
N THR A 165 14.20 -16.29 -21.02
CA THR A 165 14.75 -16.48 -19.68
C THR A 165 15.07 -15.11 -19.10
N VAL A 166 14.59 -14.86 -17.88
CA VAL A 166 14.66 -13.56 -17.22
C VAL A 166 15.13 -13.70 -15.79
N VAL A 167 15.76 -12.63 -15.31
CA VAL A 167 16.04 -12.46 -13.89
C VAL A 167 14.89 -11.71 -13.25
N VAL A 168 14.23 -12.36 -12.31
CA VAL A 168 13.16 -11.80 -11.50
C VAL A 168 13.67 -11.49 -10.10
N GLY A 169 13.29 -10.33 -9.59
CA GLY A 169 13.59 -9.91 -8.22
C GLY A 169 12.32 -9.49 -7.49
N ARG A 170 12.45 -9.14 -6.21
CA ARG A 170 11.37 -8.55 -5.41
C ARG A 170 11.76 -7.13 -5.04
N ALA A 171 11.10 -6.14 -5.64
CA ALA A 171 11.27 -4.74 -5.25
C ALA A 171 10.80 -4.54 -3.80
N GLY A 172 11.72 -4.08 -2.94
CA GLY A 172 11.46 -3.87 -1.52
C GLY A 172 10.97 -5.14 -0.80
N ASP A 173 11.40 -6.32 -1.25
CA ASP A 173 10.99 -7.64 -0.76
C ASP A 173 9.48 -7.92 -0.84
N VAL A 174 8.70 -7.19 -1.66
CA VAL A 174 7.24 -7.39 -1.75
C VAL A 174 6.76 -7.63 -3.17
N ILE A 175 7.06 -6.73 -4.10
CA ILE A 175 6.44 -6.76 -5.45
C ILE A 175 7.42 -7.40 -6.44
N PRO A 176 7.09 -8.55 -7.06
CA PRO A 176 7.96 -9.15 -8.06
C PRO A 176 7.98 -8.34 -9.35
N ASP A 177 9.18 -8.08 -9.87
CA ASP A 177 9.43 -7.35 -11.10
C ASP A 177 10.58 -7.98 -11.92
N ILE A 178 10.55 -7.78 -13.23
CA ILE A 178 11.59 -8.27 -14.13
C ILE A 178 12.77 -7.30 -14.13
N LYS A 179 13.95 -7.78 -13.73
CA LYS A 179 15.17 -6.96 -13.65
C LYS A 179 15.90 -6.87 -14.98
N LYS A 180 16.08 -8.02 -15.65
CA LYS A 180 16.73 -8.12 -16.95
C LYS A 180 16.31 -9.37 -17.70
N VAL A 181 16.50 -9.33 -19.01
CA VAL A 181 16.37 -10.48 -19.92
C VAL A 181 17.76 -11.06 -20.19
N ILE A 182 17.89 -12.38 -20.10
CA ILE A 182 19.13 -13.09 -20.46
C ILE A 182 19.07 -13.41 -21.96
N LYS A 183 19.44 -12.43 -22.78
CA LYS A 183 19.28 -12.49 -24.25
C LYS A 183 20.11 -13.62 -24.89
N ASP A 184 21.21 -14.02 -24.27
CA ASP A 184 22.10 -15.08 -24.77
C ASP A 184 21.47 -16.47 -24.72
N LEU A 185 20.41 -16.65 -23.91
CA LEU A 185 19.67 -17.90 -23.80
C LEU A 185 18.47 -17.98 -24.77
N ARG A 186 18.38 -17.06 -25.73
CA ARG A 186 17.31 -17.08 -26.74
C ARG A 186 17.52 -18.21 -27.73
N ALA A 187 16.50 -19.04 -27.88
CA ALA A 187 16.43 -20.11 -28.87
C ALA A 187 15.88 -19.64 -30.23
N GLY A 188 15.55 -18.35 -30.37
CA GLY A 188 14.98 -17.76 -31.59
C GLY A 188 13.49 -18.05 -31.79
N LYS A 189 12.85 -18.70 -30.81
CA LYS A 189 11.41 -19.05 -30.82
C LYS A 189 10.57 -18.07 -30.00
N GLU A 190 11.21 -17.09 -29.37
CA GLU A 190 10.56 -16.11 -28.49
C GLU A 190 9.66 -15.17 -29.29
N LYS A 191 8.51 -14.84 -28.73
CA LYS A 191 7.50 -14.00 -29.40
C LYS A 191 7.49 -12.60 -28.83
N GLU A 192 7.52 -11.61 -29.70
CA GLU A 192 7.34 -10.22 -29.28
C GLU A 192 5.94 -10.00 -28.70
N PHE A 193 5.90 -9.23 -27.62
CA PHE A 193 4.64 -8.82 -27.03
C PHE A 193 4.16 -7.53 -27.67
N HIS A 194 2.93 -7.57 -28.18
CA HIS A 194 2.22 -6.38 -28.63
C HIS A 194 0.98 -6.20 -27.76
N MET A 195 0.75 -4.95 -27.34
CA MET A 195 -0.49 -4.61 -26.65
C MET A 195 -1.67 -4.93 -27.60
N PRO A 196 -2.71 -5.65 -27.13
CA PRO A 196 -3.83 -6.03 -27.99
C PRO A 196 -4.57 -4.78 -28.49
N SER A 197 -5.14 -4.80 -29.69
CA SER A 197 -5.93 -3.68 -30.21
C SER A 197 -7.30 -3.53 -29.55
N ARG A 198 -7.73 -4.57 -28.83
CA ARG A 198 -9.00 -4.67 -28.10
C ARG A 198 -8.77 -5.10 -26.65
N CYS A 199 -9.68 -4.69 -25.78
CA CYS A 199 -9.67 -5.04 -24.37
C CYS A 199 -9.85 -6.56 -24.21
N PRO A 200 -8.98 -7.26 -23.47
CA PRO A 200 -9.04 -8.72 -23.33
C PRO A 200 -10.27 -9.19 -22.53
N VAL A 201 -11.00 -8.28 -21.87
CA VAL A 201 -12.16 -8.61 -21.03
C VAL A 201 -13.49 -8.31 -21.73
N CYS A 202 -13.64 -7.14 -22.37
CA CYS A 202 -14.90 -6.75 -22.99
C CYS A 202 -14.86 -6.68 -24.52
N GLY A 203 -13.73 -6.95 -25.17
CA GLY A 203 -13.58 -6.94 -26.63
C GLY A 203 -13.62 -5.55 -27.30
N GLU A 204 -13.87 -4.49 -26.53
CA GLU A 204 -13.94 -3.11 -27.02
C GLU A 204 -12.56 -2.52 -27.34
N THR A 205 -12.53 -1.47 -28.15
CA THR A 205 -11.26 -0.82 -28.54
C THR A 205 -10.49 -0.25 -27.34
N ILE A 206 -9.17 -0.21 -27.46
CA ILE A 206 -8.30 0.47 -26.48
C ILE A 206 -7.70 1.72 -27.10
N LYS A 207 -7.40 2.71 -26.26
CA LYS A 207 -6.79 3.97 -26.68
C LYS A 207 -5.56 4.28 -25.84
N LYS A 208 -4.47 4.69 -26.49
CA LYS A 208 -3.33 5.30 -25.79
C LYS A 208 -3.77 6.67 -25.29
N VAL A 209 -3.60 6.93 -24.00
CA VAL A 209 -3.96 8.23 -23.42
C VAL A 209 -2.95 9.27 -23.90
N ALA A 210 -3.44 10.38 -24.46
CA ALA A 210 -2.57 11.45 -24.94
C ALA A 210 -1.67 11.96 -23.80
N GLY A 211 -0.37 12.09 -24.06
CA GLY A 211 0.62 12.52 -23.06
C GLY A 211 0.96 11.48 -21.99
N GLN A 212 0.45 10.24 -22.07
CA GLN A 212 0.79 9.16 -21.13
C GLN A 212 1.31 7.91 -21.86
N VAL A 213 2.04 7.08 -21.13
CA VAL A 213 2.49 5.76 -21.60
C VAL A 213 1.34 4.74 -21.59
N ALA A 214 0.32 4.99 -20.78
CA ALA A 214 -0.77 4.05 -20.51
C ALA A 214 -1.75 3.89 -21.68
N PHE A 215 -2.13 2.63 -21.93
CA PHE A 215 -3.29 2.28 -22.74
C PHE A 215 -4.50 2.08 -21.83
N LYS A 216 -5.68 2.51 -22.28
CA LYS A 216 -6.93 2.33 -21.54
C LYS A 216 -8.04 1.71 -22.40
N CYS A 217 -8.85 0.86 -21.80
CA CYS A 217 -10.13 0.44 -22.36
C CYS A 217 -11.08 1.64 -22.45
N VAL A 218 -11.70 1.87 -23.61
CA VAL A 218 -12.63 2.99 -23.81
C VAL A 218 -14.01 2.70 -23.23
N ASN A 219 -14.35 1.43 -23.06
CA ASN A 219 -15.64 1.00 -22.52
C ASN A 219 -15.70 1.18 -21.00
N LYS A 220 -16.39 2.25 -20.56
CA LYS A 220 -16.62 2.52 -19.14
C LYS A 220 -17.53 1.49 -18.45
N ASN A 221 -18.26 0.67 -19.22
CA ASN A 221 -19.06 -0.44 -18.72
C ASN A 221 -18.32 -1.79 -18.76
N CYS A 222 -17.00 -1.79 -19.03
CA CYS A 222 -16.20 -3.01 -19.02
C CYS A 222 -16.38 -3.78 -17.69
N PRO A 223 -16.67 -5.10 -17.73
CA PRO A 223 -16.85 -5.89 -16.51
C PRO A 223 -15.66 -5.83 -15.55
N ALA A 224 -14.42 -5.84 -16.07
CA ALA A 224 -13.22 -5.71 -15.24
C ALA A 224 -13.15 -4.35 -14.52
N ILE A 225 -13.54 -3.26 -15.19
CA ILE A 225 -13.57 -1.93 -14.55
C ILE A 225 -14.59 -1.90 -13.42
N LYS A 226 -15.79 -2.45 -13.65
CA LYS A 226 -16.84 -2.53 -12.62
C LYS A 226 -16.41 -3.38 -11.43
N ARG A 227 -15.79 -4.52 -11.70
CA ARG A 227 -15.28 -5.44 -10.68
C ARG A 227 -14.19 -4.79 -9.82
N GLU A 228 -13.21 -4.16 -10.44
CA GLU A 228 -12.16 -3.40 -9.75
C GLU A 228 -12.72 -2.20 -8.97
N ALA A 229 -13.80 -1.56 -9.45
CA ALA A 229 -14.49 -0.51 -8.71
C ALA A 229 -15.14 -1.05 -7.42
N ILE A 230 -15.72 -2.26 -7.46
CA ILE A 230 -16.28 -2.91 -6.26
C ILE A 230 -15.17 -3.37 -5.31
N TYR A 231 -14.03 -3.88 -5.82
CA TYR A 231 -12.87 -4.20 -4.99
C TYR A 231 -12.35 -2.98 -4.24
N HIS A 232 -12.27 -1.86 -4.94
CA HIS A 232 -11.91 -0.58 -4.35
C HIS A 232 -12.91 -0.15 -3.29
N PHE A 233 -14.21 -0.28 -3.57
CA PHE A 233 -15.28 0.08 -2.64
C PHE A 233 -15.20 -0.67 -1.31
N VAL A 234 -14.98 -2.00 -1.34
CA VAL A 234 -14.89 -2.84 -0.13
C VAL A 234 -13.54 -2.75 0.59
N SER A 235 -12.54 -2.10 0.00
CA SER A 235 -11.18 -2.05 0.53
C SER A 235 -11.09 -1.35 1.88
N ARG A 236 -10.02 -1.67 2.64
CA ARG A 236 -9.74 -1.13 3.98
C ARG A 236 -9.75 0.40 4.06
N LYS A 237 -9.35 1.08 2.98
CA LYS A 237 -9.28 2.55 2.93
C LYS A 237 -10.61 3.20 2.54
N ALA A 238 -11.55 2.42 2.03
CA ALA A 238 -12.90 2.84 1.62
C ALA A 238 -13.92 2.42 2.69
N PHE A 239 -14.83 1.48 2.39
CA PHE A 239 -15.84 1.02 3.37
C PHE A 239 -15.30 0.01 4.38
N ASP A 240 -14.13 -0.59 4.12
CA ASP A 240 -13.50 -1.54 5.04
C ASP A 240 -14.44 -2.70 5.41
N ILE A 241 -14.95 -3.39 4.39
CA ILE A 241 -15.89 -4.50 4.59
C ILE A 241 -15.09 -5.78 4.80
N ASP A 242 -14.79 -6.04 6.08
CA ASP A 242 -14.03 -7.22 6.49
C ASP A 242 -14.69 -8.52 6.04
N GLY A 243 -13.86 -9.44 5.54
CA GLY A 243 -14.32 -10.74 5.07
C GLY A 243 -14.94 -10.74 3.66
N VAL A 244 -15.16 -9.59 3.03
CA VAL A 244 -15.68 -9.49 1.65
C VAL A 244 -14.58 -9.02 0.70
N GLY A 245 -13.75 -9.96 0.26
CA GLY A 245 -12.62 -9.71 -0.64
C GLY A 245 -12.91 -10.01 -2.12
N PRO A 246 -11.90 -9.86 -3.00
CA PRO A 246 -12.04 -10.02 -4.45
C PRO A 246 -12.73 -11.32 -4.89
N LYS A 247 -12.40 -12.46 -4.27
CA LYS A 247 -13.01 -13.76 -4.62
C LYS A 247 -14.52 -13.82 -4.39
N ILE A 248 -15.00 -13.22 -3.31
CA ILE A 248 -16.44 -13.19 -3.01
C ILE A 248 -17.15 -12.25 -3.98
N ILE A 249 -16.55 -11.09 -4.26
CA ILE A 249 -17.07 -10.14 -5.25
C ILE A 249 -17.11 -10.76 -6.64
N ASP A 250 -16.06 -11.49 -7.07
CA ASP A 250 -16.04 -12.28 -8.30
C ASP A 250 -17.27 -13.21 -8.36
N GLN A 251 -17.46 -14.06 -7.34
CA GLN A 251 -18.59 -15.00 -7.28
C GLN A 251 -19.96 -14.30 -7.33
N LEU A 252 -20.13 -13.20 -6.60
CA LEU A 252 -21.38 -12.43 -6.58
C LEU A 252 -21.68 -11.80 -7.95
N MET A 253 -20.67 -11.30 -8.65
CA MET A 253 -20.82 -10.73 -9.99
C MET A 253 -21.08 -11.82 -11.03
N ASP A 254 -20.35 -12.93 -10.96
CA ASP A 254 -20.47 -14.04 -11.93
C ASP A 254 -21.83 -14.75 -11.78
N ALA A 255 -22.36 -14.85 -10.57
CA ALA A 255 -23.73 -15.32 -10.30
C ALA A 255 -24.81 -14.28 -10.63
N GLY A 256 -24.43 -13.06 -11.02
CA GLY A 256 -25.37 -11.98 -11.35
C GLY A 256 -26.12 -11.39 -10.16
N LEU A 257 -25.70 -11.68 -8.92
CA LEU A 257 -26.30 -11.18 -7.69
C LEU A 257 -26.02 -9.70 -7.47
N ILE A 258 -24.87 -9.21 -7.96
CA ILE A 258 -24.53 -7.78 -7.92
C ILE A 258 -24.03 -7.29 -9.28
N ARG A 259 -24.30 -6.02 -9.59
CA ARG A 259 -23.80 -5.33 -10.79
C ARG A 259 -22.97 -4.09 -10.45
N ASP A 260 -23.24 -3.51 -9.29
CA ASP A 260 -22.53 -2.36 -8.73
C ASP A 260 -22.42 -2.49 -7.21
N ALA A 261 -21.66 -1.59 -6.59
CA ALA A 261 -21.39 -1.64 -5.15
C ALA A 261 -22.64 -1.42 -4.28
N ALA A 262 -23.70 -0.78 -4.80
CA ALA A 262 -24.92 -0.56 -4.02
C ALA A 262 -25.72 -1.86 -3.85
N ASP A 263 -25.66 -2.76 -4.83
CA ASP A 263 -26.35 -4.06 -4.77
C ASP A 263 -25.88 -4.91 -3.57
N LEU A 264 -24.64 -4.73 -3.10
CA LEU A 264 -24.11 -5.42 -1.92
C LEU A 264 -25.06 -5.29 -0.72
N PHE A 265 -25.65 -4.11 -0.52
CA PHE A 265 -26.50 -3.82 0.63
C PHE A 265 -27.92 -4.39 0.51
N SER A 266 -28.26 -4.97 -0.63
CA SER A 266 -29.51 -5.70 -0.85
C SER A 266 -29.37 -7.22 -0.70
N LEU A 267 -28.14 -7.73 -0.60
CA LEU A 267 -27.86 -9.16 -0.44
C LEU A 267 -28.46 -9.70 0.86
N LYS A 268 -29.11 -10.85 0.74
CA LYS A 268 -29.59 -11.65 1.86
C LYS A 268 -28.69 -12.86 2.03
N LYS A 269 -28.71 -13.43 3.24
CA LYS A 269 -27.94 -14.64 3.56
C LYS A 269 -28.21 -15.77 2.56
N ASP A 270 -29.47 -15.99 2.19
CA ASP A 270 -29.88 -17.06 1.29
C ASP A 270 -29.31 -16.90 -0.13
N ASP A 271 -29.04 -15.67 -0.58
CA ASP A 271 -28.41 -15.42 -1.88
C ASP A 271 -26.98 -15.98 -1.91
N LEU A 272 -26.28 -15.92 -0.77
CA LEU A 272 -24.89 -16.37 -0.63
C LEU A 272 -24.79 -17.88 -0.40
N LEU A 273 -25.81 -18.53 0.16
CA LEU A 273 -25.80 -19.98 0.42
C LEU A 273 -25.67 -20.83 -0.85
N ASN A 274 -26.07 -20.30 -2.00
CA ASN A 274 -25.94 -20.97 -3.30
C ASN A 274 -24.55 -20.83 -3.91
N LEU A 275 -23.65 -20.06 -3.30
CA LEU A 275 -22.29 -19.84 -3.79
C LEU A 275 -21.32 -20.85 -3.19
N GLU A 276 -20.34 -21.23 -3.98
CA GLU A 276 -19.29 -22.15 -3.54
C GLU A 276 -18.55 -21.56 -2.32
N ARG A 277 -18.30 -22.40 -1.31
CA ARG A 277 -17.58 -22.07 -0.07
C ARG A 277 -18.34 -21.16 0.90
N PHE A 278 -19.64 -20.95 0.70
CA PHE A 278 -20.50 -20.35 1.71
C PHE A 278 -21.22 -21.42 2.53
N ALA A 279 -21.04 -21.34 3.84
CA ALA A 279 -21.88 -22.01 4.82
C ALA A 279 -22.71 -20.96 5.58
N ASP A 280 -23.69 -21.43 6.34
CA ASP A 280 -24.63 -20.60 7.12
C ASP A 280 -23.94 -19.42 7.84
N LYS A 281 -22.90 -19.71 8.62
CA LYS A 281 -22.14 -18.73 9.39
C LYS A 281 -21.32 -17.77 8.52
N SER A 282 -20.69 -18.25 7.45
CA SER A 282 -19.88 -17.38 6.59
C SER A 282 -20.75 -16.45 5.74
N ALA A 283 -21.93 -16.92 5.33
CA ALA A 283 -22.93 -16.11 4.64
C ALA A 283 -23.48 -15.02 5.57
N GLN A 284 -23.84 -15.40 6.80
CA GLN A 284 -24.28 -14.45 7.83
C GLN A 284 -23.21 -13.39 8.11
N ASN A 285 -21.97 -13.79 8.37
CA ASN A 285 -20.87 -12.86 8.64
C ASN A 285 -20.63 -11.88 7.48
N ALA A 286 -20.70 -12.35 6.23
CA ALA A 286 -20.51 -11.48 5.07
C ALA A 286 -21.63 -10.45 4.94
N VAL A 287 -22.89 -10.87 5.11
CA VAL A 287 -24.04 -9.96 5.09
C VAL A 287 -23.95 -8.96 6.26
N GLU A 288 -23.64 -9.42 7.47
CA GLU A 288 -23.48 -8.54 8.64
C GLU A 288 -22.37 -7.51 8.44
N ALA A 289 -21.22 -7.92 7.91
CA ALA A 289 -20.11 -7.03 7.60
C ALA A 289 -20.54 -5.94 6.60
N ILE A 290 -21.26 -6.31 5.54
CA ILE A 290 -21.79 -5.34 4.56
C ILE A 290 -22.80 -4.40 5.23
N GLN A 291 -23.79 -4.94 5.94
CA GLN A 291 -24.87 -4.16 6.56
C GLN A 291 -24.34 -3.20 7.64
N SER A 292 -23.29 -3.57 8.38
CA SER A 292 -22.66 -2.71 9.38
C SER A 292 -22.07 -1.43 8.80
N LYS A 293 -21.76 -1.40 7.49
CA LYS A 293 -21.14 -0.26 6.80
C LYS A 293 -22.15 0.64 6.09
N LYS A 294 -23.44 0.59 6.47
CA LYS A 294 -24.46 1.56 6.03
C LYS A 294 -24.20 2.97 6.57
N LYS A 295 -23.44 3.11 7.65
CA LYS A 295 -22.97 4.38 8.18
C LYS A 295 -21.48 4.49 7.96
N VAL A 296 -21.05 5.51 7.23
CA VAL A 296 -19.65 5.69 6.83
C VAL A 296 -19.29 7.17 6.85
N ALA A 297 -18.03 7.51 7.09
CA ALA A 297 -17.57 8.88 6.99
C ALA A 297 -17.65 9.38 5.53
N LEU A 298 -17.97 10.66 5.33
CA LEU A 298 -18.15 11.22 3.99
C LEU A 298 -16.89 11.13 3.11
N ASP A 299 -15.70 11.32 3.68
CA ASP A 299 -14.43 11.20 2.98
C ASP A 299 -14.21 9.77 2.46
N LYS A 300 -14.48 8.75 3.28
CA LYS A 300 -14.43 7.34 2.90
C LYS A 300 -15.46 7.01 1.82
N PHE A 301 -16.67 7.58 1.92
CA PHE A 301 -17.68 7.44 0.87
C PHE A 301 -17.19 8.02 -0.46
N ILE A 302 -16.71 9.27 -0.48
CA ILE A 302 -16.20 9.92 -1.71
C ILE A 302 -15.03 9.11 -2.30
N TYR A 303 -14.10 8.67 -1.45
CA TYR A 303 -12.97 7.85 -1.88
C TYR A 303 -13.44 6.54 -2.53
N SER A 304 -14.45 5.88 -1.96
CA SER A 304 -15.01 4.61 -2.47
C SER A 304 -15.62 4.72 -3.87
N LEU A 305 -16.07 5.91 -4.29
CA LEU A 305 -16.67 6.15 -5.61
C LEU A 305 -15.66 5.98 -6.75
N GLY A 306 -14.35 5.97 -6.44
CA GLY A 306 -13.29 5.73 -7.42
C GLY A 306 -13.23 6.81 -8.51
N ILE A 307 -13.56 8.06 -8.17
CA ILE A 307 -13.47 9.20 -9.09
C ILE A 307 -12.03 9.36 -9.56
N ASP A 308 -11.82 9.55 -10.86
CA ASP A 308 -10.49 9.72 -11.45
C ASP A 308 -9.76 10.89 -10.74
N HIS A 309 -8.49 10.67 -10.39
CA HIS A 309 -7.61 11.59 -9.65
C HIS A 309 -7.99 11.89 -8.19
N VAL A 310 -9.12 11.40 -7.68
CA VAL A 310 -9.52 11.62 -6.28
C VAL A 310 -8.93 10.52 -5.39
N GLY A 311 -7.89 10.87 -4.64
CA GLY A 311 -7.30 10.04 -3.60
C GLY A 311 -7.92 10.30 -2.21
N GLU A 312 -7.38 9.65 -1.18
CA GLU A 312 -7.86 9.79 0.21
C GLU A 312 -7.81 11.24 0.71
N GLU A 313 -6.76 11.99 0.38
CA GLU A 313 -6.63 13.40 0.79
C GLU A 313 -7.64 14.29 0.07
N THR A 314 -7.81 14.11 -1.23
CA THR A 314 -8.78 14.87 -2.01
C THR A 314 -10.20 14.60 -1.53
N ALA A 315 -10.53 13.34 -1.24
CA ALA A 315 -11.83 12.95 -0.71
C ALA A 315 -12.10 13.60 0.66
N PHE A 316 -11.10 13.64 1.53
CA PHE A 316 -11.17 14.34 2.82
C PHE A 316 -11.37 15.84 2.66
N ALA A 317 -10.59 16.50 1.79
CA ALA A 317 -10.74 17.94 1.54
C ALA A 317 -12.15 18.31 1.02
N LEU A 318 -12.71 17.48 0.13
CA LEU A 318 -14.09 17.63 -0.34
C LEU A 318 -15.10 17.45 0.80
N ALA A 319 -14.97 16.39 1.59
CA ALA A 319 -15.84 16.13 2.73
C ALA A 319 -15.79 17.29 3.74
N LYS A 320 -14.60 17.80 4.05
CA LYS A 320 -14.39 18.90 4.99
C LYS A 320 -15.00 20.21 4.48
N LYS A 321 -14.87 20.55 3.19
CA LYS A 321 -15.41 21.79 2.63
C LYS A 321 -16.93 21.73 2.47
N PHE A 322 -17.45 20.67 1.84
CA PHE A 322 -18.84 20.63 1.39
C PHE A 322 -19.79 19.91 2.35
N LYS A 323 -19.28 19.10 3.29
CA LYS A 323 -20.03 18.44 4.39
C LYS A 323 -21.09 17.41 3.99
N THR A 324 -21.56 17.40 2.75
CA THR A 324 -22.59 16.48 2.22
C THR A 324 -22.29 16.16 0.76
N LEU A 325 -22.68 14.97 0.31
CA LEU A 325 -22.48 14.56 -1.09
C LEU A 325 -23.30 15.42 -2.06
N GLU A 326 -24.50 15.82 -1.66
CA GLU A 326 -25.43 16.66 -2.44
C GLU A 326 -24.76 17.99 -2.81
N LYS A 327 -24.21 18.70 -1.81
CA LYS A 327 -23.47 19.95 -2.04
C LYS A 327 -22.32 19.78 -3.03
N ILE A 328 -21.56 18.68 -2.95
CA ILE A 328 -20.46 18.41 -3.88
C ILE A 328 -21.00 18.25 -5.31
N SER A 329 -22.13 17.56 -5.47
CA SER A 329 -22.74 17.31 -6.78
C SER A 329 -23.29 18.57 -7.46
N GLU A 330 -23.63 19.60 -6.69
CA GLU A 330 -24.16 20.89 -7.15
C GLU A 330 -23.07 21.95 -7.36
N THR A 331 -21.84 21.67 -6.92
CA THR A 331 -20.73 22.63 -6.93
C THR A 331 -20.21 22.90 -8.34
N THR A 332 -19.88 24.15 -8.62
CA THR A 332 -19.27 24.57 -9.90
C THR A 332 -17.80 24.14 -10.03
N LEU A 333 -17.29 24.11 -11.28
CA LEU A 333 -15.87 23.82 -11.52
C LEU A 333 -14.93 24.80 -10.81
N GLU A 334 -15.31 26.07 -10.70
CA GLU A 334 -14.54 27.11 -10.04
C GLU A 334 -14.47 26.87 -8.52
N GLU A 335 -15.59 26.58 -7.88
CA GLU A 335 -15.65 26.28 -6.45
C GLU A 335 -14.92 24.99 -6.07
N LEU A 336 -14.95 23.97 -6.95
CA LEU A 336 -14.15 22.76 -6.83
C LEU A 336 -12.66 23.08 -6.95
N SER A 337 -12.26 23.91 -7.91
CA SER A 337 -10.86 24.33 -8.10
C SER A 337 -10.34 25.22 -6.95
N ASN A 338 -11.25 25.86 -6.21
CA ASN A 338 -10.94 26.62 -5.01
C ASN A 338 -10.78 25.74 -3.75
N VAL A 339 -10.84 24.41 -3.86
CA VAL A 339 -10.48 23.51 -2.75
C VAL A 339 -8.96 23.34 -2.78
N PRO A 340 -8.26 23.46 -1.63
CA PRO A 340 -6.84 23.15 -1.56
C PRO A 340 -6.52 21.77 -2.15
N ASP A 341 -5.44 21.67 -2.92
CA ASP A 341 -5.01 20.49 -3.69
C ASP A 341 -5.92 20.03 -4.84
N ILE A 342 -6.97 20.77 -5.19
CA ILE A 342 -7.83 20.45 -6.34
C ILE A 342 -7.51 21.40 -7.49
N GLY A 343 -6.66 20.94 -8.41
CA GLY A 343 -6.42 21.64 -9.67
C GLY A 343 -7.56 21.44 -10.69
N PRO A 344 -7.53 22.16 -11.82
CA PRO A 344 -8.60 22.14 -12.83
C PRO A 344 -8.87 20.74 -13.42
N VAL A 345 -7.84 19.89 -13.52
CA VAL A 345 -7.97 18.50 -14.00
C VAL A 345 -8.81 17.66 -13.03
N VAL A 346 -8.59 17.82 -11.73
CA VAL A 346 -9.30 17.07 -10.68
C VAL A 346 -10.71 17.61 -10.54
N ALA A 347 -10.88 18.95 -10.52
CA ALA A 347 -12.19 19.60 -10.48
C ALA A 347 -13.08 19.13 -11.66
N LYS A 348 -12.53 19.11 -12.88
CA LYS A 348 -13.23 18.57 -14.05
C LYS A 348 -13.59 17.10 -13.88
N SER A 349 -12.68 16.28 -13.37
CA SER A 349 -12.93 14.85 -13.16
C SER A 349 -14.06 14.59 -12.16
N ILE A 350 -14.16 15.42 -11.12
CA ILE A 350 -15.24 15.38 -10.13
C ILE A 350 -16.57 15.79 -10.78
N ALA A 351 -16.62 16.94 -11.44
CA ALA A 351 -17.82 17.44 -12.09
C ALA A 351 -18.34 16.46 -13.17
N ASP A 352 -17.45 16.00 -14.06
CA ASP A 352 -17.76 15.01 -15.10
C ASP A 352 -18.26 13.68 -14.50
N TRP A 353 -17.85 13.33 -13.27
CA TRP A 353 -18.34 12.14 -12.59
C TRP A 353 -19.78 12.31 -12.10
N PHE A 354 -20.12 13.42 -11.46
CA PHE A 354 -21.48 13.68 -10.95
C PHE A 354 -22.52 13.94 -12.06
N GLN A 355 -22.09 14.45 -13.22
CA GLN A 355 -22.97 14.69 -14.36
C GLN A 355 -23.35 13.39 -15.12
N LYS A 356 -22.65 12.28 -14.88
CA LYS A 356 -22.93 11.02 -15.59
C LYS A 356 -24.24 10.38 -15.09
N PRO A 357 -25.19 10.06 -15.99
CA PRO A 357 -26.48 9.45 -15.59
C PRO A 357 -26.33 8.14 -14.81
N TYR A 358 -25.31 7.33 -15.14
CA TYR A 358 -25.04 6.10 -14.40
C TYR A 358 -24.65 6.37 -12.94
N ASN A 359 -23.79 7.35 -12.70
CA ASN A 359 -23.31 7.70 -11.36
C ASN A 359 -24.43 8.33 -10.51
N GLN A 360 -25.27 9.16 -11.13
CA GLN A 360 -26.47 9.70 -10.46
C GLN A 360 -27.41 8.57 -10.00
N LYS A 361 -27.67 7.58 -10.86
CA LYS A 361 -28.44 6.39 -10.51
C LYS A 361 -27.77 5.57 -9.39
N LEU A 362 -26.45 5.47 -9.40
CA LEU A 362 -25.68 4.77 -8.37
C LEU A 362 -25.81 5.45 -7.00
N ILE A 363 -25.72 6.79 -6.95
CA ILE A 363 -25.94 7.57 -5.72
C ILE A 363 -27.36 7.33 -5.18
N GLU A 364 -28.36 7.39 -6.04
CA GLU A 364 -29.75 7.14 -5.64
C GLU A 364 -29.97 5.70 -5.15
N LYS A 365 -29.28 4.72 -5.75
CA LYS A 365 -29.26 3.35 -5.27
C LYS A 365 -28.66 3.24 -3.86
N PHE A 366 -27.54 3.91 -3.59
CA PHE A 366 -26.94 3.94 -2.25
C PHE A 366 -27.89 4.56 -1.21
N LYS A 367 -28.56 5.66 -1.55
CA LYS A 367 -29.59 6.27 -0.69
C LYS A 367 -30.73 5.30 -0.38
N LYS A 368 -31.27 4.62 -1.40
CA LYS A 368 -32.33 3.61 -1.24
C LYS A 368 -31.89 2.40 -0.42
N ALA A 369 -30.61 2.03 -0.49
CA ALA A 369 -30.02 0.99 0.34
C ALA A 369 -29.86 1.41 1.81
N GLY A 370 -30.13 2.68 2.15
CA GLY A 370 -30.02 3.22 3.50
C GLY A 370 -28.59 3.59 3.89
N ILE A 371 -27.72 3.84 2.93
CA ILE A 371 -26.38 4.34 3.23
C ILE A 371 -26.45 5.82 3.58
N THR A 372 -25.91 6.18 4.72
CA THR A 372 -25.84 7.55 5.21
C THR A 372 -24.41 7.92 5.53
N THR A 373 -24.00 9.12 5.13
CA THR A 373 -22.71 9.66 5.49
C THR A 373 -22.78 10.37 6.84
N GLU A 374 -21.93 9.98 7.78
CA GLU A 374 -21.79 10.70 9.04
C GLU A 374 -20.81 11.87 8.86
N LYS A 375 -21.07 12.97 9.58
CA LYS A 375 -20.05 14.00 9.76
C LYS A 375 -18.89 13.39 10.54
N GLU A 376 -17.67 13.77 10.19
CA GLU A 376 -16.49 13.37 10.97
C GLU A 376 -16.71 13.72 12.44
N LYS A 377 -16.51 12.73 13.32
CA LYS A 377 -16.51 12.95 14.76
C LYS A 377 -15.30 13.81 15.08
N GLN A 378 -15.50 15.09 15.36
CA GLN A 378 -14.48 15.89 16.04
C GLN A 378 -14.28 15.29 17.43
N ALA A 379 -13.07 14.80 17.70
CA ALA A 379 -12.72 14.31 19.03
C ALA A 379 -12.83 15.44 20.07
N LYS A 380 -13.09 15.10 21.34
CA LYS A 380 -13.00 16.10 22.43
C LYS A 380 -11.54 16.59 22.51
N GLY A 381 -11.30 17.86 22.20
CA GLY A 381 -9.96 18.46 22.06
C GLY A 381 -9.51 18.73 20.61
N ALA A 382 -10.41 18.60 19.63
CA ALA A 382 -10.17 18.69 18.18
C ALA A 382 -9.68 20.05 17.63
N ASP A 383 -9.28 21.01 18.48
CA ASP A 383 -8.82 22.32 18.01
C ASP A 383 -7.30 22.55 18.20
N LYS A 384 -6.57 21.57 18.77
CA LYS A 384 -5.12 21.70 19.04
C LYS A 384 -4.32 22.03 17.78
N LEU A 385 -4.74 21.50 16.63
CA LEU A 385 -4.12 21.72 15.32
C LEU A 385 -5.05 22.48 14.36
N ALA A 386 -6.13 23.10 14.84
CA ALA A 386 -7.07 23.82 13.99
C ALA A 386 -6.39 24.92 13.17
N GLY A 387 -6.72 24.97 11.88
CA GLY A 387 -6.16 25.93 10.93
C GLY A 387 -4.70 25.67 10.53
N LYS A 388 -4.11 24.54 10.94
CA LYS A 388 -2.76 24.15 10.56
C LYS A 388 -2.78 23.13 9.43
N THR A 389 -2.04 23.41 8.35
CA THR A 389 -1.91 22.50 7.20
C THR A 389 -0.59 21.74 7.25
N PHE A 390 -0.67 20.42 7.21
CA PHE A 390 0.46 19.49 7.25
C PHE A 390 0.68 18.80 5.90
N VAL A 391 1.93 18.67 5.49
CA VAL A 391 2.31 17.79 4.37
C VAL A 391 3.23 16.71 4.91
N LEU A 392 2.82 15.46 4.76
CA LEU A 392 3.65 14.32 5.14
C LEU A 392 4.56 13.93 3.96
N THR A 393 5.87 13.86 4.18
CA THR A 393 6.84 13.35 3.21
C THR A 393 7.78 12.35 3.87
N GLY A 394 8.26 11.36 3.12
CA GLY A 394 9.04 10.26 3.70
C GLY A 394 8.20 9.29 4.54
N THR A 395 8.90 8.45 5.31
CA THR A 395 8.31 7.39 6.16
C THR A 395 8.50 7.74 7.64
N LEU A 396 7.43 7.75 8.45
CA LEU A 396 7.42 8.07 9.89
C LEU A 396 7.68 6.80 10.74
N LYS A 397 8.34 6.90 11.91
CA LYS A 397 8.81 5.93 12.94
C LYS A 397 7.67 5.15 13.54
N THR A 398 6.89 5.91 14.25
CA THR A 398 6.03 5.41 15.30
C THR A 398 4.66 5.17 14.73
N LEU A 399 4.27 6.00 13.76
CA LEU A 399 3.01 5.96 13.07
C LEU A 399 3.24 5.55 11.62
N SER A 400 2.35 4.73 11.09
CA SER A 400 2.15 4.69 9.65
C SER A 400 1.71 6.08 9.16
N ARG A 401 1.93 6.37 7.87
CA ARG A 401 1.45 7.63 7.28
C ARG A 401 -0.06 7.78 7.44
N ASP A 402 -0.80 6.68 7.39
CA ASP A 402 -2.26 6.70 7.52
C ASP A 402 -2.67 7.01 8.97
N GLU A 403 -2.03 6.40 9.98
CA GLU A 403 -2.27 6.73 11.40
C GLU A 403 -1.90 8.18 11.73
N ALA A 404 -0.78 8.69 11.18
CA ALA A 404 -0.40 10.09 11.36
C ALA A 404 -1.43 11.05 10.76
N LYS A 405 -2.01 10.70 9.61
CA LYS A 405 -3.07 11.48 9.01
C LYS A 405 -4.32 11.48 9.87
N GLU A 406 -4.74 10.32 10.35
CA GLU A 406 -5.90 10.20 11.23
C GLU A 406 -5.71 11.05 12.48
N LYS A 407 -4.56 10.98 13.16
CA LYS A 407 -4.29 11.80 14.35
C LYS A 407 -4.27 13.31 14.09
N ILE A 408 -3.72 13.77 12.95
CA ILE A 408 -3.78 15.19 12.57
C ILE A 408 -5.24 15.64 12.43
N ARG A 409 -6.04 14.84 11.74
CA ARG A 409 -7.46 15.14 11.46
C ARG A 409 -8.30 15.12 12.73
N GLU A 410 -8.05 14.15 13.63
CA GLU A 410 -8.69 14.07 14.95
C GLU A 410 -8.46 15.33 15.79
N LEU A 411 -7.30 15.97 15.63
CA LEU A 411 -6.92 17.21 16.31
C LEU A 411 -7.24 18.49 15.52
N GLY A 412 -8.00 18.39 14.42
CA GLY A 412 -8.51 19.52 13.63
C GLY A 412 -7.57 20.06 12.56
N GLY A 413 -6.40 19.45 12.39
CA GLY A 413 -5.43 19.83 11.36
C GLY A 413 -5.84 19.41 9.96
N ASP A 414 -5.36 20.15 8.97
CA ASP A 414 -5.50 19.86 7.55
C ASP A 414 -4.30 19.10 7.02
N ILE A 415 -4.54 18.26 6.01
CA ILE A 415 -3.48 17.51 5.35
C ILE A 415 -3.52 17.83 3.87
N SER A 416 -2.34 18.13 3.34
CA SER A 416 -2.17 18.43 1.95
C SER A 416 -1.23 17.44 1.27
N SER A 417 -1.57 17.12 0.02
CA SER A 417 -0.78 16.25 -0.84
C SER A 417 0.27 17.02 -1.64
N THR A 418 0.20 18.35 -1.69
CA THR A 418 1.17 19.22 -2.36
C THR A 418 1.73 20.24 -1.37
N ILE A 419 2.83 20.91 -1.73
CA ILE A 419 3.35 22.00 -0.92
C ILE A 419 2.94 23.30 -1.57
N SER A 420 2.36 24.19 -0.77
CA SER A 420 1.98 25.54 -1.20
C SER A 420 2.45 26.56 -0.16
N GLN A 421 2.30 27.85 -0.48
CA GLN A 421 2.56 28.92 0.50
C GLN A 421 1.64 28.83 1.74
N ASN A 422 0.52 28.12 1.64
CA ASN A 422 -0.45 27.94 2.73
C ASN A 422 -0.14 26.72 3.60
N THR A 423 0.93 25.96 3.31
CA THR A 423 1.35 24.84 4.15
C THR A 423 2.09 25.37 5.37
N ASP A 424 1.59 25.11 6.58
CA ASP A 424 2.26 25.50 7.83
C ASP A 424 3.45 24.59 8.14
N PHE A 425 3.25 23.28 7.99
CA PHE A 425 4.20 22.27 8.44
C PHE A 425 4.43 21.20 7.38
N VAL A 426 5.68 20.83 7.17
CA VAL A 426 6.04 19.62 6.44
C VAL A 426 6.61 18.62 7.44
N VAL A 427 5.89 17.54 7.73
CA VAL A 427 6.42 16.47 8.57
C VAL A 427 7.29 15.60 7.68
N ALA A 428 8.60 15.72 7.88
CA ALA A 428 9.59 14.98 7.12
C ALA A 428 10.00 13.72 7.89
N GLY A 429 9.52 12.58 7.41
CA GLY A 429 10.04 11.26 7.77
C GLY A 429 11.31 10.90 7.00
N GLU A 430 11.73 9.64 7.10
CA GLU A 430 12.89 9.11 6.38
C GLU A 430 12.78 9.24 4.86
N LYS A 431 13.92 9.51 4.22
CA LYS A 431 14.05 9.68 2.76
C LYS A 431 12.96 10.62 2.21
N PRO A 432 12.89 11.85 2.73
CA PRO A 432 11.85 12.75 2.28
C PRO A 432 12.09 13.05 0.80
N GLY A 433 11.04 12.90 -0.01
CA GLY A 433 11.14 13.08 -1.47
C GLY A 433 11.27 14.56 -1.85
N SER A 434 11.03 14.85 -3.14
CA SER A 434 11.06 16.20 -3.73
C SER A 434 10.32 17.28 -2.93
N LYS A 435 9.31 16.89 -2.16
CA LYS A 435 8.57 17.75 -1.23
C LYS A 435 9.45 18.41 -0.15
N TYR A 436 10.48 17.76 0.37
CA TYR A 436 11.33 18.38 1.38
C TYR A 436 12.20 19.50 0.82
N ASP A 437 12.73 19.30 -0.39
CA ASP A 437 13.50 20.33 -1.09
C ASP A 437 12.60 21.52 -1.44
N GLU A 438 11.35 21.25 -1.83
CA GLU A 438 10.35 22.28 -2.09
C GLU A 438 9.94 23.05 -0.82
N ALA A 439 9.80 22.37 0.33
CA ALA A 439 9.54 22.99 1.63
C ALA A 439 10.67 23.95 2.03
N LYS A 440 11.92 23.54 1.84
CA LYS A 440 13.11 24.39 2.09
C LYS A 440 13.10 25.62 1.20
N ARG A 441 12.83 25.45 -0.10
CA ARG A 441 12.76 26.55 -1.07
C ARG A 441 11.69 27.58 -0.69
N LEU A 442 10.53 27.11 -0.25
CA LEU A 442 9.42 27.96 0.17
C LEU A 442 9.52 28.43 1.64
N LYS A 443 10.62 28.08 2.34
CA LYS A 443 10.88 28.43 3.75
C LYS A 443 9.77 28.01 4.72
N ILE A 444 9.13 26.87 4.44
CA ILE A 444 8.05 26.31 5.24
C ILE A 444 8.66 25.53 6.42
N LYS A 445 8.00 25.55 7.58
CA LYS A 445 8.52 24.89 8.78
C LYS A 445 8.50 23.38 8.60
N ILE A 446 9.68 22.77 8.60
CA ILE A 446 9.83 21.33 8.48
C ILE A 446 9.90 20.75 9.90
N LEU A 447 8.99 19.84 10.23
CA LEU A 447 8.96 19.13 11.50
C LEU A 447 9.61 17.76 11.34
N ALA A 448 10.50 17.42 12.26
CA ALA A 448 10.83 16.03 12.51
C ALA A 448 9.62 15.34 13.16
N GLU A 449 9.49 14.03 12.98
CA GLU A 449 8.36 13.28 13.55
C GLU A 449 8.28 13.40 15.08
N GLU A 450 9.40 13.46 15.79
CA GLU A 450 9.41 13.63 17.26
C GLU A 450 8.76 14.97 17.68
N GLU A 451 8.98 16.03 16.90
CA GLU A 451 8.33 17.32 17.12
C GLU A 451 6.84 17.24 16.79
N PHE A 452 6.51 16.54 15.70
CA PHE A 452 5.13 16.28 15.31
C PHE A 452 4.37 15.46 16.38
N LEU A 453 4.97 14.42 16.96
CA LEU A 453 4.38 13.61 18.03
C LEU A 453 4.14 14.39 19.32
N LYS A 454 4.97 15.41 19.61
CA LYS A 454 4.73 16.34 20.73
C LYS A 454 3.57 17.29 20.45
N MET A 455 3.29 17.56 19.18
CA MET A 455 2.16 18.40 18.75
C MET A 455 0.84 17.63 18.71
N LEU A 456 0.87 16.32 18.44
CA LEU A 456 -0.26 15.43 18.67
C LEU A 456 -0.58 15.37 20.17
#